data_AF-A0A142B8X2-F1
#
_entry.id   AF-A0A142B8X2-F1
#
_cell.length_a   1.000
_cell.length_b   1.000
_cell.length_c   1.000
_cell.angle_alpha   90.00
_cell.angle_beta   90.00
_cell.angle_gamma   90.00
#
_symmetry.space_group_name_H-M   'P 1'
#
loop_
_entity.id
_entity.type
_entity.pdbx_description
1 polymer ?
#
loop_
_entity_poly.entity_id
_entity_poly.type
_entity_poly.pdbx_seq_one_letter_code
_entity_poly.pdbx_strand_id
1 'polypeptide(L)'
;MKTRMSANKGFTLIELMIVVAIIGILAAVAIPQYQNYTRNATVNAAIQEASAYKTAISICLQSRSLANCDLGEGGVPAAQTAPTGSIQNPIITDGVDGEASFRITPGGPFDNQSMLMKPNATGNRWVLSCDQGNGAGDGTDLCQNDSVVSFLAQFSS
;
A
#
# COMPACT_ATOMS: atom_id res chain seq x y z
N MET A 1 -18.07 -5.13 67.73
CA MET A 1 -17.49 -5.28 66.38
C MET A 1 -17.33 -3.88 65.79
N LYS A 2 -16.11 -3.37 65.68
CA LYS A 2 -15.84 -1.97 65.29
C LYS A 2 -15.53 -1.94 63.78
N THR A 3 -16.55 -1.70 62.97
CA THR A 3 -16.45 -1.61 61.52
C THR A 3 -15.62 -0.37 61.16
N ARG A 4 -14.42 -0.58 60.61
CA ARG A 4 -13.61 0.52 60.09
C ARG A 4 -14.26 1.01 58.81
N MET A 5 -14.73 2.25 58.81
CA MET A 5 -15.18 2.96 57.62
C MET A 5 -13.95 3.18 56.72
N SER A 6 -13.85 2.44 55.61
CA SER A 6 -12.88 2.74 54.56
C SER A 6 -13.23 4.11 53.97
N ALA A 7 -12.35 5.09 54.14
CA ALA A 7 -12.46 6.37 53.47
C ALA A 7 -12.20 6.14 51.97
N ASN A 8 -13.27 6.08 51.18
CA ASN A 8 -13.17 6.09 49.72
C ASN A 8 -12.63 7.44 49.27
N LYS A 9 -11.31 7.53 49.08
CA LYS A 9 -10.66 8.66 48.40
C LYS A 9 -11.04 8.58 46.92
N GLY A 10 -12.07 9.33 46.52
CA GLY A 10 -12.42 9.50 45.12
C GLY A 10 -11.35 10.30 44.37
N PHE A 11 -11.19 10.00 43.08
CA PHE A 11 -10.36 10.78 42.15
C PHE A 11 -10.90 12.21 42.08
N THR A 12 -10.03 13.21 42.16
CA THR A 12 -10.45 14.60 42.05
C THR A 12 -10.76 14.97 40.60
N LEU A 13 -11.73 15.85 40.38
CA LEU A 13 -12.10 16.32 39.04
C LEU A 13 -10.92 17.04 38.36
N ILE A 14 -10.06 17.69 39.17
CA ILE A 14 -8.85 18.36 38.69
C ILE A 14 -7.77 17.36 38.25
N GLU A 15 -7.59 16.22 38.95
CA GLU A 15 -6.68 15.16 38.50
C GLU A 15 -7.10 14.60 37.15
N LEU A 16 -8.41 14.41 36.94
CA LEU A 16 -8.92 13.91 35.67
C LEU A 16 -8.74 14.95 34.54
N MET A 17 -8.94 16.23 34.79
CA MET A 17 -8.70 17.28 33.80
C MET A 17 -7.24 17.35 33.34
N ILE A 18 -6.28 17.19 34.26
CA ILE A 18 -4.86 17.20 33.90
C ILE A 18 -4.51 16.00 33.01
N VAL A 19 -5.06 14.82 33.33
CA VAL A 19 -4.84 13.60 32.53
C VAL A 19 -5.37 13.78 31.10
N VAL A 20 -6.59 14.31 30.96
CA VAL A 20 -7.17 14.56 29.63
C VAL A 20 -6.37 15.60 28.85
N ALA A 21 -5.87 16.65 29.51
CA ALA A 21 -5.03 17.66 28.87
C ALA A 21 -3.72 17.06 28.33
N ILE A 22 -3.04 16.19 29.10
CA ILE A 22 -1.82 15.52 28.65
C ILE A 22 -2.11 14.55 27.50
N ILE A 23 -3.17 13.74 27.60
CA ILE A 23 -3.58 12.82 26.53
C ILE A 23 -3.90 13.61 25.24
N GLY A 24 -4.55 14.77 25.36
CA GLY A 24 -4.85 15.63 24.21
C GLY A 24 -3.60 16.08 23.44
N ILE A 25 -2.55 16.51 24.16
CA ILE A 25 -1.27 16.91 23.54
C ILE A 25 -0.60 15.70 22.86
N LEU A 26 -0.55 14.56 23.54
CA LEU A 26 0.05 13.34 22.99
C LEU A 26 -0.69 12.85 21.73
N ALA A 27 -2.02 12.88 21.76
CA ALA A 27 -2.86 12.45 20.64
C ALA A 27 -2.66 13.33 19.39
N ALA A 28 -2.49 14.64 19.55
CA ALA A 28 -2.29 15.57 18.44
C ALA A 28 -1.04 15.25 17.60
N VAL A 29 0.03 14.76 18.23
CA VAL A 29 1.27 14.35 17.54
C VAL A 29 1.21 12.88 17.11
N ALA A 30 0.68 12.00 17.96
CA ALA A 30 0.69 10.56 17.74
C ALA A 30 -0.23 10.12 16.59
N ILE A 31 -1.41 10.74 16.44
CA ILE A 31 -2.39 10.35 15.42
C ILE A 31 -1.83 10.52 13.99
N PRO A 32 -1.33 11.70 13.56
CA PRO A 32 -0.81 11.87 12.21
C PRO A 32 0.41 10.98 11.95
N GLN A 33 1.28 10.78 12.95
CA GLN A 33 2.43 9.89 12.82
C GLN A 33 2.00 8.42 12.63
N TYR A 34 1.03 7.95 13.41
CA TYR A 34 0.51 6.58 13.30
C TYR A 34 -0.16 6.36 11.94
N GLN A 35 -0.93 7.32 11.44
CA GLN A 35 -1.55 7.27 10.11
C GLN A 35 -0.51 7.17 9.00
N ASN A 36 0.59 7.94 9.06
CA ASN A 36 1.67 7.83 8.08
C ASN A 36 2.40 6.49 8.18
N TYR A 37 2.61 5.97 9.38
CA TYR A 37 3.23 4.66 9.58
C TYR A 37 2.40 3.52 8.97
N THR A 38 1.09 3.48 9.23
CA THR A 38 0.20 2.45 8.68
C THR A 38 0.10 2.56 7.16
N ARG A 39 0.05 3.79 6.61
CA ARG A 39 0.09 4.02 5.17
C ARG A 39 1.36 3.48 4.52
N ASN A 40 2.52 3.80 5.07
CA ASN A 40 3.80 3.31 4.55
C ASN A 40 3.91 1.78 4.66
N ALA A 41 3.40 1.19 5.75
CA ALA A 41 3.37 -0.26 5.91
C ALA A 41 2.53 -0.94 4.81
N THR A 42 1.36 -0.39 4.51
CA THR A 42 0.47 -0.88 3.44
C THR A 42 1.13 -0.76 2.05
N VAL A 43 1.75 0.38 1.76
CA VAL A 43 2.48 0.58 0.49
C VAL A 43 3.65 -0.40 0.37
N ASN A 44 4.44 -0.58 1.42
CA ASN A 44 5.57 -1.50 1.41
C ASN A 44 5.14 -2.96 1.21
N ALA A 45 4.01 -3.36 1.80
CA ALA A 45 3.42 -4.67 1.56
C ALA A 45 3.03 -4.82 0.08
N ALA A 46 2.36 -3.83 -0.50
CA ALA A 46 1.98 -3.84 -1.91
C ALA A 46 3.21 -3.89 -2.85
N ILE A 47 4.30 -3.16 -2.53
CA ILE A 47 5.56 -3.22 -3.29
C ILE A 47 6.22 -4.60 -3.18
N GLN A 48 6.20 -5.21 -2.00
CA GLN A 48 6.76 -6.55 -1.80
C GLN A 48 6.00 -7.58 -2.63
N GLU A 49 4.66 -7.52 -2.62
CA GLU A 49 3.84 -8.38 -3.48
C GLU A 49 4.14 -8.10 -4.96
N ALA A 50 4.23 -6.83 -5.37
CA ALA A 50 4.60 -6.43 -6.73
C ALA A 50 5.89 -7.09 -7.23
N SER A 51 6.90 -7.14 -6.37
CA SER A 51 8.20 -7.73 -6.70
C SER A 51 8.12 -9.23 -6.98
N ALA A 52 7.20 -9.95 -6.30
CA ALA A 52 6.98 -11.37 -6.53
C ALA A 52 6.32 -11.62 -7.90
N TYR A 53 5.30 -10.82 -8.26
CA TYR A 53 4.66 -10.89 -9.57
C TYR A 53 5.60 -10.49 -10.71
N LYS A 54 6.40 -9.43 -10.53
CA LYS A 54 7.46 -9.06 -11.48
C LYS A 54 8.39 -10.24 -11.77
N THR A 55 8.83 -10.93 -10.72
CA THR A 55 9.72 -12.08 -10.85
C THR A 55 9.04 -13.22 -11.60
N ALA A 56 7.80 -13.58 -11.22
CA ALA A 56 7.05 -14.64 -11.88
C ALA A 56 6.82 -14.35 -13.38
N ILE A 57 6.44 -13.12 -13.73
CA ILE A 57 6.24 -12.70 -15.12
C ILE A 57 7.58 -12.72 -15.88
N SER A 58 8.67 -12.27 -15.27
CA SER A 58 10.00 -12.31 -15.91
C SER A 58 10.49 -13.74 -16.19
N ILE A 59 10.11 -14.71 -15.34
CA ILE A 59 10.40 -16.14 -15.56
C ILE A 59 9.51 -16.67 -16.69
N CYS A 60 8.23 -16.32 -16.69
CA CYS A 60 7.31 -16.73 -17.75
C CYS A 60 7.80 -16.24 -19.12
N LEU A 61 8.25 -14.98 -19.21
CA LEU A 61 8.75 -14.36 -20.44
C LEU A 61 10.05 -14.96 -20.99
N GLN A 62 10.81 -15.71 -20.19
CA GLN A 62 11.97 -16.44 -20.69
C GLN A 62 11.58 -17.66 -21.52
N SER A 63 10.34 -18.15 -21.37
CA SER A 63 9.88 -19.38 -22.02
C SER A 63 8.64 -19.19 -22.91
N ARG A 64 7.95 -18.05 -22.80
CA ARG A 64 6.67 -17.77 -23.46
C ARG A 64 6.60 -16.31 -23.93
N SER A 65 5.65 -16.01 -24.80
CA SER A 65 5.30 -14.63 -25.16
C SER A 65 4.49 -13.94 -24.04
N LEU A 66 4.52 -12.60 -23.99
CA LEU A 66 3.72 -11.77 -23.07
C LEU A 66 2.25 -12.19 -22.99
N ALA A 67 1.63 -12.57 -24.11
CA ALA A 67 0.23 -13.00 -24.18
C ALA A 67 -0.10 -14.24 -23.32
N ASN A 68 0.89 -15.04 -22.90
CA ASN A 68 0.70 -16.27 -22.12
C ASN A 68 1.27 -16.16 -20.69
N CYS A 69 1.54 -14.93 -20.26
CA CYS A 69 2.11 -14.59 -18.94
C CYS A 69 1.15 -13.70 -18.14
N ASP A 70 -0.15 -13.99 -18.23
CA ASP A 70 -1.19 -13.34 -17.42
C ASP A 70 -1.27 -13.95 -16.00
N LEU A 71 -1.91 -13.24 -15.09
CA LEU A 71 -2.18 -13.68 -13.73
C LEU A 71 -2.98 -14.99 -13.74
N GLY A 72 -2.42 -16.04 -13.15
CA GLY A 72 -3.02 -17.37 -13.13
C GLY A 72 -2.65 -18.24 -14.33
N GLU A 73 -1.92 -17.69 -15.29
CA GLU A 73 -1.35 -18.40 -16.43
C GLU A 73 0.18 -18.37 -16.38
N GLY A 74 0.87 -19.13 -17.23
CA GLY A 74 2.32 -18.96 -17.35
C GLY A 74 3.18 -19.34 -16.13
N GLY A 75 2.58 -19.86 -15.06
CA GLY A 75 3.24 -20.00 -13.75
C GLY A 75 3.22 -18.72 -12.91
N VAL A 76 2.52 -17.67 -13.36
CA VAL A 76 2.24 -16.45 -12.62
C VAL A 76 1.06 -16.72 -11.67
N PRO A 77 1.14 -16.35 -10.38
CA PRO A 77 0.02 -16.49 -9.46
C PRO A 77 -1.23 -15.76 -9.97
N ALA A 78 -2.42 -16.27 -9.62
CA ALA A 78 -3.67 -15.60 -9.94
C ALA A 78 -3.76 -14.21 -9.26
N ALA A 79 -4.68 -13.37 -9.73
CA ALA A 79 -5.02 -12.12 -9.05
C ALA A 79 -5.40 -12.40 -7.59
N GLN A 80 -4.95 -11.53 -6.68
CA GLN A 80 -5.20 -11.67 -5.26
C GLN A 80 -5.87 -10.41 -4.72
N THR A 81 -6.92 -10.61 -3.93
CA THR A 81 -7.56 -9.56 -3.14
C THR A 81 -7.14 -9.79 -1.69
N ALA A 82 -6.03 -9.21 -1.28
CA ALA A 82 -5.61 -9.24 0.12
C ALA A 82 -6.33 -8.13 0.91
N PRO A 83 -6.52 -8.29 2.23
CA PRO A 83 -7.08 -7.24 3.09
C PRO A 83 -6.20 -5.97 3.16
N THR A 84 -4.95 -6.06 2.72
CA THR A 84 -3.96 -4.96 2.71
C THR A 84 -3.70 -4.39 1.31
N GLY A 85 -4.31 -4.96 0.26
CA GLY A 85 -4.10 -4.55 -1.12
C GLY A 85 -4.71 -5.53 -2.10
N SER A 86 -5.19 -5.02 -3.23
CA SER A 86 -5.67 -5.83 -4.34
C SER A 86 -4.67 -5.79 -5.49
N ILE A 87 -4.19 -6.96 -5.88
CA ILE A 87 -3.54 -7.16 -7.16
C ILE A 87 -4.65 -7.50 -8.12
N GLN A 88 -5.13 -6.48 -8.81
CA GLN A 88 -6.16 -6.64 -9.81
C GLN A 88 -5.50 -6.88 -11.15
N ASN A 89 -6.03 -7.87 -11.88
CA ASN A 89 -5.78 -7.86 -13.30
C ASN A 89 -6.33 -6.54 -13.82
N PRO A 90 -5.47 -5.80 -14.52
CA PRO A 90 -5.64 -5.97 -15.93
C PRO A 90 -4.27 -6.00 -16.59
N ILE A 91 -3.97 -7.08 -17.31
CA ILE A 91 -3.56 -6.89 -18.69
C ILE A 91 -4.62 -5.97 -19.30
N ILE A 92 -4.47 -4.66 -19.09
CA ILE A 92 -4.96 -3.70 -20.03
C ILE A 92 -3.98 -3.95 -21.15
N THR A 93 -4.41 -4.69 -22.16
CA THR A 93 -4.05 -4.33 -23.52
C THR A 93 -4.49 -2.88 -23.67
N ASP A 94 -3.69 -1.94 -23.16
CA ASP A 94 -3.84 -0.54 -23.47
C ASP A 94 -3.55 -0.50 -24.97
N GLY A 95 -4.63 -0.32 -25.71
CA GLY A 95 -4.83 -0.79 -27.07
C GLY A 95 -4.03 -0.02 -28.12
N VAL A 96 -2.76 0.25 -27.85
CA VAL A 96 -1.86 0.85 -28.82
C VAL A 96 -0.65 -0.02 -29.16
N ASP A 97 -0.15 -0.95 -28.31
CA ASP A 97 1.05 -1.73 -28.67
C ASP A 97 1.13 -3.19 -28.16
N GLY A 98 0.08 -3.79 -27.59
CA GLY A 98 0.14 -5.18 -27.11
C GLY A 98 1.05 -5.39 -25.88
N GLU A 99 1.29 -4.31 -25.13
CA GLU A 99 2.04 -4.35 -23.87
C GLU A 99 1.12 -4.81 -22.73
N ALA A 100 1.54 -5.83 -21.99
CA ALA A 100 0.86 -6.25 -20.78
C ALA A 100 1.15 -5.25 -19.65
N SER A 101 0.12 -4.74 -18.97
CA SER A 101 0.30 -4.07 -17.67
C SER A 101 -0.17 -4.98 -16.55
N PHE A 102 0.27 -4.74 -15.32
CA PHE A 102 -0.45 -5.22 -14.14
C PHE A 102 -0.62 -4.09 -13.13
N ARG A 103 -1.75 -4.13 -12.41
CA ARG A 103 -2.16 -3.10 -11.47
C ARG A 103 -2.10 -3.62 -10.04
N ILE A 104 -1.53 -2.81 -9.18
CA ILE A 104 -1.44 -3.10 -7.74
C ILE A 104 -2.03 -1.91 -7.01
N THR A 105 -3.12 -2.16 -6.31
CA THR A 105 -3.87 -1.16 -5.55
C THR A 105 -3.66 -1.47 -4.07
N PRO A 106 -2.85 -0.69 -3.34
CA PRO A 106 -2.74 -0.84 -1.90
C PRO A 106 -4.12 -0.62 -1.26
N GLY A 107 -4.46 -1.40 -0.23
CA GLY A 107 -5.79 -1.36 0.38
C GLY A 107 -5.95 -0.18 1.33
N GLY A 108 -7.18 0.13 1.71
CA GLY A 108 -7.46 1.10 2.76
C GLY A 108 -7.36 2.54 2.25
N PRO A 109 -6.51 3.41 2.81
CA PRO A 109 -6.50 4.84 2.46
C PRO A 109 -6.05 5.13 1.01
N PHE A 110 -5.64 4.12 0.26
CA PHE A 110 -5.23 4.20 -1.15
C PHE A 110 -6.25 3.57 -2.10
N ASP A 111 -7.47 3.29 -1.65
CA ASP A 111 -8.53 2.79 -2.52
C ASP A 111 -8.71 3.70 -3.74
N ASN A 112 -8.67 3.11 -4.95
CA ASN A 112 -8.67 3.79 -6.26
C ASN A 112 -7.35 4.48 -6.67
N GLN A 113 -6.27 4.28 -5.92
CA GLN A 113 -4.91 4.66 -6.32
C GLN A 113 -4.08 3.41 -6.57
N SER A 114 -3.24 3.41 -7.60
CA SER A 114 -2.55 2.17 -7.97
C SER A 114 -1.17 2.38 -8.56
N MET A 115 -0.36 1.34 -8.45
CA MET A 115 0.90 1.20 -9.17
C MET A 115 0.66 0.34 -10.41
N LEU A 116 1.16 0.79 -11.54
CA LEU A 116 1.09 0.13 -12.82
C LEU A 116 2.50 -0.31 -13.20
N MET A 117 2.66 -1.58 -13.55
CA MET A 117 3.93 -2.13 -14.01
C MET A 117 3.76 -2.68 -15.42
N LYS A 118 4.68 -2.32 -16.31
CA LYS A 118 4.68 -2.75 -17.72
C LYS A 118 6.05 -3.36 -18.06
N PRO A 119 6.16 -4.69 -18.28
CA PRO A 119 7.35 -5.27 -18.88
C PRO A 119 7.39 -4.96 -20.38
N ASN A 120 8.60 -4.88 -20.93
CA ASN A 120 8.79 -4.97 -22.37
C ASN A 120 8.56 -6.42 -22.87
N ALA A 121 8.54 -6.62 -24.19
CA ALA A 121 8.34 -7.93 -24.82
C ALA A 121 9.30 -9.04 -24.35
N THR A 122 10.48 -8.69 -23.82
CA THR A 122 11.49 -9.64 -23.34
C THR A 122 11.54 -9.78 -21.82
N GLY A 123 10.74 -9.03 -21.06
CA GLY A 123 10.76 -9.04 -19.59
C GLY A 123 12.00 -8.44 -18.93
N ASN A 124 12.93 -7.89 -19.73
CA ASN A 124 14.22 -7.35 -19.27
C ASN A 124 14.14 -5.88 -18.88
N ARG A 125 13.16 -5.15 -19.40
CA ARG A 125 12.89 -3.76 -19.02
C ARG A 125 11.48 -3.66 -18.45
N TRP A 126 11.35 -2.91 -17.37
CA TRP A 126 10.10 -2.70 -16.66
C TRP A 126 9.87 -1.21 -16.52
N VAL A 127 8.75 -0.72 -17.04
CA VAL A 127 8.29 0.64 -16.82
C VAL A 127 7.32 0.62 -15.66
N LEU A 128 7.58 1.47 -14.67
CA LEU A 128 6.73 1.61 -13.50
C LEU A 128 6.06 2.99 -13.55
N SER A 129 4.75 3.02 -13.43
CA SER A 129 3.97 4.25 -13.32
C SER A 129 3.04 4.16 -12.12
N CYS A 130 2.60 5.31 -11.63
CA CYS A 130 1.63 5.39 -10.56
C CYS A 130 0.41 6.17 -11.04
N ASP A 131 -0.76 5.67 -10.72
CA ASP A 131 -2.07 6.23 -11.04
C ASP A 131 -2.69 6.76 -9.75
N GLN A 132 -2.79 8.08 -9.66
CA GLN A 132 -3.27 8.80 -8.48
C GLN A 132 -4.78 8.68 -8.29
N GLY A 133 -5.53 8.18 -9.29
CA GLY A 133 -6.99 8.24 -9.28
C GLY A 133 -7.50 9.65 -8.98
N ASN A 134 -8.46 9.78 -8.05
CA ASN A 134 -8.95 11.06 -7.53
C ASN A 134 -8.14 11.59 -6.32
N GLY A 135 -6.84 11.27 -6.22
CA GLY A 135 -5.98 11.69 -5.11
C GLY A 135 -6.00 13.21 -4.89
N ALA A 136 -6.36 13.64 -3.69
CA ALA A 136 -6.70 15.04 -3.39
C ALA A 136 -5.48 15.96 -3.11
N GLY A 137 -4.24 15.52 -3.35
CA GLY A 137 -3.04 16.34 -3.10
C GLY A 137 -2.80 16.72 -1.63
N ASP A 138 -3.44 16.03 -0.69
CA ASP A 138 -3.43 16.29 0.76
C ASP A 138 -2.40 15.41 1.52
N GLY A 139 -1.44 14.82 0.81
CA GLY A 139 -0.47 13.89 1.37
C GLY A 139 -0.99 12.45 1.53
N THR A 140 -2.27 12.18 1.21
CA THR A 140 -2.79 10.80 1.08
C THR A 140 -2.42 10.15 -0.24
N ASP A 141 -1.87 10.93 -1.17
CA ASP A 141 -1.54 10.50 -2.52
C ASP A 141 -0.46 9.41 -2.58
N LEU A 142 -0.82 8.26 -3.15
CA LEU A 142 0.07 7.13 -3.37
C LEU A 142 1.33 7.51 -4.15
N CYS A 143 1.23 8.37 -5.16
CA CYS A 143 2.37 8.67 -6.03
C CYS A 143 3.35 9.68 -5.42
N GLN A 144 2.96 10.36 -4.33
CA GLN A 144 3.86 11.19 -3.52
C GLN A 144 4.44 10.43 -2.33
N ASN A 145 4.06 9.18 -2.11
CA ASN A 145 4.61 8.37 -1.04
C ASN A 145 6.10 8.09 -1.30
N ASP A 146 6.96 8.36 -0.31
CA ASP A 146 8.42 8.19 -0.46
C ASP A 146 8.82 6.76 -0.85
N SER A 147 8.13 5.73 -0.36
CA SER A 147 8.39 4.34 -0.77
C SER A 147 8.06 4.11 -2.24
N VAL A 148 6.94 4.67 -2.74
CA VAL A 148 6.55 4.55 -4.15
C VAL A 148 7.51 5.33 -5.04
N VAL A 149 7.87 6.57 -4.67
CA VAL A 149 8.82 7.40 -5.43
C VAL A 149 10.19 6.73 -5.49
N SER A 150 10.70 6.24 -4.36
CA SER A 150 11.96 5.50 -4.32
C SER A 150 11.91 4.23 -5.14
N PHE A 151 10.78 3.51 -5.13
CA PHE A 151 10.63 2.30 -5.91
C PHE A 151 10.54 2.62 -7.41
N LEU A 152 9.76 3.62 -7.83
CA LEU A 152 9.69 4.11 -9.22
C LEU A 152 11.08 4.51 -9.75
N ALA A 153 11.90 5.16 -8.93
CA ALA A 153 13.25 5.58 -9.31
C ALA A 153 14.20 4.40 -9.63
N GLN A 154 13.95 3.20 -9.10
CA GLN A 154 14.76 2.01 -9.41
C GLN A 154 14.53 1.49 -10.84
N PHE A 155 13.50 1.97 -11.54
CA PHE A 155 13.08 1.47 -12.85
C PHE A 155 13.31 2.47 -13.99
N SER A 156 13.81 3.68 -13.70
CA SER A 156 14.05 4.71 -14.72
C SER A 156 15.47 4.70 -15.34
N SER A 157 16.29 3.71 -15.01
CA SER A 157 17.63 3.45 -15.58
C SER A 157 17.63 2.27 -16.54
#